data_AF-A0A1B0DJ62-F1
#
_entry.id   AF-A0A1B0DJ62-F1
#
_cell.length_a   1.000
_cell.length_b   1.000
_cell.length_c   1.000
_cell.angle_alpha   90.00
_cell.angle_beta   90.00
_cell.angle_gamma   90.00
#
_symmetry.space_group_name_H-M   'P 1'
#
loop_
_entity.id
_entity.type
_entity.pdbx_description
1 polymer ?
#
loop_
_entity_poly.entity_id
_entity_poly.type
_entity_poly.pdbx_seq_one_letter_code
_entity_poly.pdbx_strand_id
1 'polypeptide(L)'
;MGQKVSRTDFEWTYTEEPHASRRKVMLEKYPQIKKLFGYDPNFKFVAGGMVLMQMLMLFVMKDRSWPTIILTAYCFGGVINHSLMLAVHEIAHNLAFGHARPMANRLFGFFCNLPIGLPMSISFKKYHLEHHRYQGDEVADTDIPTYLEAKLFCTTWGKFCWVVLQPFFYIFRPLHLAKLLFPVPHDSNTFSFIIPCPMKRNKCPGMKYMTSFPGT
;
A
#
# COMPACT_ATOMS: atom_id res chain seq x y z
N MET A 1 -20.69 18.31 21.32
CA MET A 1 -20.94 16.97 20.79
C MET A 1 -19.69 16.53 20.03
N GLY A 2 -19.15 15.34 20.32
CA GLY A 2 -17.95 14.81 19.68
C GLY A 2 -17.05 14.15 20.72
N GLN A 3 -16.72 12.87 20.54
CA GLN A 3 -15.81 12.17 21.43
C GLN A 3 -14.41 12.78 21.33
N LYS A 4 -13.79 13.06 22.48
CA LYS A 4 -12.38 13.43 22.59
C LYS A 4 -11.59 12.18 22.95
N VAL A 5 -10.48 12.00 22.27
CA VAL A 5 -9.50 10.97 22.60
C VAL A 5 -8.99 11.20 24.02
N SER A 6 -9.03 10.16 24.86
CA SER A 6 -8.55 10.21 26.26
C SER A 6 -7.04 10.07 26.40
N ARG A 7 -6.37 9.49 25.40
CA ARG A 7 -4.92 9.26 25.36
C ARG A 7 -4.16 10.40 24.68
N THR A 8 -2.99 10.71 25.20
CA THR A 8 -2.07 11.73 24.64
C THR A 8 -0.97 11.13 23.75
N ASP A 9 -0.92 9.80 23.67
CA ASP A 9 0.05 9.03 22.90
C ASP A 9 -0.59 7.79 22.27
N PHE A 10 0.10 7.20 21.32
CA PHE A 10 -0.28 5.95 20.66
C PHE A 10 -0.39 4.77 21.65
N GLU A 11 -1.06 3.72 21.21
CA GLU A 11 -1.07 2.45 21.93
C GLU A 11 0.09 1.58 21.44
N TRP A 12 0.93 1.16 22.39
CA TRP A 12 2.11 0.35 22.14
C TRP A 12 1.95 -1.04 22.75
N THR A 13 2.20 -2.08 21.96
CA THR A 13 2.25 -3.46 22.44
C THR A 13 3.60 -4.10 22.19
N TYR A 14 3.94 -5.06 23.05
CA TYR A 14 5.10 -5.94 22.87
C TYR A 14 4.75 -7.23 22.13
N THR A 15 3.46 -7.47 21.88
CA THR A 15 3.00 -8.58 21.07
C THR A 15 3.33 -8.31 19.62
N GLU A 16 3.96 -9.29 18.98
CA GLU A 16 4.24 -9.24 17.56
C GLU A 16 2.96 -9.15 16.72
N GLU A 17 3.10 -8.67 15.48
CA GLU A 17 1.97 -8.51 14.56
C GLU A 17 1.14 -9.82 14.45
N PRO A 18 -0.20 -9.72 14.54
CA PRO A 18 -1.06 -10.88 14.76
C PRO A 18 -1.15 -11.81 13.54
N HIS A 19 -0.75 -11.39 12.34
CA HIS A 19 -0.87 -12.19 11.12
C HIS A 19 0.14 -13.33 11.07
N ALA A 20 1.38 -13.16 11.55
CA ALA A 20 2.37 -14.23 11.60
C ALA A 20 1.93 -15.39 12.50
N SER A 21 1.51 -15.10 13.73
CA SER A 21 1.03 -16.10 14.69
C SER A 21 -0.25 -16.77 14.20
N ARG A 22 -1.23 -15.99 13.72
CA ARG A 22 -2.48 -16.52 13.13
C ARG A 22 -2.23 -17.38 11.90
N ARG A 23 -1.30 -17.00 11.02
CA ARG A 23 -0.93 -17.81 9.85
C ARG A 23 -0.44 -19.19 10.27
N LYS A 24 0.41 -19.28 11.30
CA LYS A 24 0.92 -20.56 11.81
C LYS A 24 -0.24 -21.46 12.29
N VAL A 25 -1.10 -20.94 13.16
CA VAL A 25 -2.26 -21.66 13.72
C VAL A 25 -3.21 -22.12 12.60
N MET A 26 -3.49 -21.25 11.63
CA MET A 26 -4.36 -21.58 10.50
C MET A 26 -3.76 -22.67 9.60
N LEU A 27 -2.45 -22.66 9.34
CA LEU A 27 -1.79 -23.65 8.49
C LEU A 27 -1.62 -25.01 9.19
N GLU A 28 -1.53 -25.03 10.52
CA GLU A 28 -1.55 -26.26 11.32
C GLU A 28 -2.95 -26.89 11.28
N LYS A 29 -4.00 -26.09 11.45
CA LYS A 29 -5.40 -26.57 11.44
C LYS A 29 -5.90 -26.94 10.04
N TYR A 30 -5.46 -26.20 9.01
CA TYR A 30 -5.94 -26.34 7.63
C TYR A 30 -4.79 -26.38 6.61
N PRO A 31 -4.02 -27.48 6.56
CA PRO A 31 -2.84 -27.58 5.67
C PRO A 31 -3.20 -27.47 4.18
N GLN A 32 -4.45 -27.76 3.80
CA GLN A 32 -4.95 -27.61 2.43
C GLN A 32 -4.84 -26.18 1.89
N ILE A 33 -4.82 -25.16 2.77
CA ILE A 33 -4.65 -23.76 2.38
C ILE A 33 -3.35 -23.55 1.62
N LYS A 34 -2.28 -24.31 1.92
CA LYS A 34 -1.00 -24.19 1.21
C LYS A 34 -1.13 -24.48 -0.28
N LYS A 35 -2.11 -25.28 -0.70
CA LYS A 35 -2.37 -25.57 -2.13
C LYS A 35 -2.88 -24.34 -2.89
N LEU A 36 -3.44 -23.35 -2.18
CA LEU A 36 -3.94 -22.11 -2.75
C LEU A 36 -2.86 -21.02 -2.82
N PHE A 37 -1.65 -21.29 -2.31
CA PHE A 37 -0.56 -20.31 -2.37
C PHE A 37 -0.04 -20.21 -3.80
N GLY A 38 -0.13 -19.01 -4.34
CA GLY A 38 0.26 -18.72 -5.69
C GLY A 38 -0.34 -17.40 -6.12
N TYR A 39 -0.30 -17.16 -7.41
CA TYR A 39 -0.96 -16.02 -8.01
C TYR A 39 -2.05 -16.49 -8.97
N ASP A 40 -3.06 -15.66 -9.17
CA ASP A 40 -4.13 -15.94 -10.13
C ASP A 40 -3.65 -15.66 -11.57
N PRO A 41 -3.62 -16.65 -12.48
CA PRO A 41 -3.25 -16.44 -13.88
C PRO A 41 -4.17 -15.45 -14.62
N ASN A 42 -5.42 -15.29 -14.20
CA ASN A 42 -6.39 -14.41 -14.86
C ASN A 42 -6.22 -12.94 -14.49
N PHE A 43 -5.59 -12.66 -13.35
CA PHE A 43 -5.38 -11.32 -12.80
C PHE A 43 -4.88 -10.31 -13.84
N LYS A 44 -3.83 -10.66 -14.60
CA LYS A 44 -3.23 -9.77 -15.60
C LYS A 44 -4.19 -9.40 -16.74
N PHE A 45 -5.11 -10.30 -17.11
CA PHE A 45 -6.09 -10.03 -18.16
C PHE A 45 -7.21 -9.12 -17.64
N VAL A 46 -7.67 -9.33 -16.41
CA VAL A 46 -8.67 -8.48 -15.77
C VAL A 46 -8.12 -7.07 -15.57
N ALA A 47 -6.94 -6.95 -14.98
CA ALA A 47 -6.27 -5.67 -14.79
C ALA A 47 -5.98 -4.96 -16.12
N GLY A 48 -5.53 -5.70 -17.14
CA GLY A 48 -5.32 -5.15 -18.47
C GLY A 48 -6.62 -4.66 -19.13
N GLY A 49 -7.71 -5.42 -19.00
CA GLY A 49 -9.03 -5.03 -19.48
C GLY A 49 -9.54 -3.75 -18.82
N MET A 50 -9.31 -3.58 -17.51
CA MET A 50 -9.66 -2.34 -16.79
C MET A 50 -8.90 -1.12 -17.32
N VAL A 51 -7.60 -1.26 -17.62
CA VAL A 51 -6.80 -0.18 -18.22
C VAL A 51 -7.36 0.19 -19.59
N LEU A 52 -7.59 -0.80 -20.45
CA LEU A 52 -8.13 -0.57 -21.80
C LEU A 52 -9.51 0.08 -21.75
N MET A 53 -10.37 -0.32 -20.80
CA MET A 53 -11.68 0.30 -20.59
C MET A 53 -11.54 1.77 -20.22
N GLN A 54 -10.65 2.14 -19.29
CA GLN A 54 -10.42 3.54 -18.94
C GLN A 54 -9.89 4.35 -20.13
N MET A 55 -8.97 3.78 -20.92
CA MET A 55 -8.44 4.44 -22.12
C MET A 55 -9.52 4.64 -23.19
N LEU A 56 -10.43 3.66 -23.36
CA LEU A 56 -11.56 3.77 -24.28
C LEU A 56 -12.53 4.88 -23.84
N MET A 57 -12.78 4.99 -22.53
CA MET A 57 -13.68 6.01 -21.99
C MET A 57 -13.22 7.44 -22.30
N LEU A 58 -11.92 7.68 -22.50
CA LEU A 58 -11.42 8.98 -22.94
C LEU A 58 -12.08 9.42 -24.26
N PHE A 59 -12.21 8.50 -25.23
CA PHE A 59 -12.83 8.80 -26.53
C PHE A 59 -14.35 8.97 -26.43
N VAL A 60 -15.00 8.21 -25.54
CA VAL A 60 -16.45 8.29 -25.31
C VAL A 60 -16.86 9.59 -24.63
N MET A 61 -16.00 10.10 -23.73
CA MET A 61 -16.29 11.24 -22.88
C MET A 61 -15.79 12.59 -23.42
N LYS A 62 -14.93 12.61 -24.45
CA LYS A 62 -14.24 13.82 -24.94
C LYS A 62 -15.16 14.99 -25.31
N ASP A 63 -16.36 14.71 -25.84
CA ASP A 63 -17.32 15.74 -26.29
C ASP A 63 -18.55 15.85 -25.36
N ARG A 64 -18.49 15.30 -24.14
CA ARG A 64 -19.59 15.34 -23.17
C ARG A 64 -19.54 16.60 -22.31
N SER A 65 -20.68 16.99 -21.76
CA SER A 65 -20.74 18.14 -20.86
C SER A 65 -20.03 17.84 -19.53
N TRP A 66 -19.52 18.89 -18.88
CA TRP A 66 -18.81 18.78 -17.61
C TRP A 66 -19.58 18.03 -16.51
N PRO A 67 -20.90 18.25 -16.29
CA PRO A 67 -21.65 17.49 -15.29
C PRO A 67 -21.65 15.98 -15.57
N THR A 68 -21.81 15.59 -16.84
CA THR A 68 -21.77 14.18 -17.25
C THR A 68 -20.37 13.59 -17.06
N ILE A 69 -19.31 14.34 -17.38
CA ILE A 69 -17.93 13.92 -17.14
C ILE A 69 -17.69 13.69 -15.65
N ILE A 70 -18.06 14.63 -14.79
CA ILE A 70 -17.83 14.52 -13.34
C ILE A 70 -18.60 13.33 -12.76
N LEU A 71 -19.88 13.16 -13.10
CA LEU A 71 -20.69 12.06 -12.61
C LEU A 71 -20.14 10.70 -13.05
N THR A 72 -19.75 10.58 -14.33
CA THR A 72 -19.19 9.34 -14.88
C THR A 72 -17.82 9.05 -14.28
N ALA A 73 -16.97 10.07 -14.14
CA ALA A 73 -15.65 9.93 -13.52
C ALA A 73 -15.77 9.46 -12.07
N TYR A 74 -16.76 9.92 -11.30
CA TYR A 74 -16.97 9.48 -9.93
C TYR A 74 -17.56 8.06 -9.84
N CYS A 75 -18.69 7.82 -10.51
CA CYS A 75 -19.44 6.56 -10.36
C CYS A 75 -18.82 5.38 -11.12
N PHE A 76 -18.14 5.63 -12.23
CA PHE A 76 -17.56 4.58 -13.07
C PHE A 76 -16.03 4.63 -13.05
N GLY A 77 -15.46 5.78 -13.38
CA GLY A 77 -14.00 5.97 -13.42
C GLY A 77 -13.34 5.72 -12.06
N GLY A 78 -13.95 6.22 -10.98
CA GLY A 78 -13.46 6.08 -9.61
C GLY A 78 -13.47 4.62 -9.13
N VAL A 79 -14.53 3.88 -9.47
CA VAL A 79 -14.65 2.45 -9.13
C VAL A 79 -13.55 1.63 -9.81
N ILE A 80 -13.35 1.86 -11.12
CA ILE A 80 -12.29 1.16 -11.86
C ILE A 80 -10.90 1.59 -11.37
N ASN A 81 -10.67 2.88 -11.10
CA ASN A 81 -9.39 3.36 -10.58
C ASN A 81 -9.08 2.81 -9.19
N HIS A 82 -10.08 2.68 -8.32
CA HIS A 82 -9.90 2.01 -7.04
C HIS A 82 -9.47 0.55 -7.22
N SER A 83 -10.12 -0.17 -8.13
CA SER A 83 -9.73 -1.54 -8.48
C SER A 83 -8.32 -1.62 -9.09
N LEU A 84 -7.93 -0.67 -9.95
CA LEU A 84 -6.58 -0.59 -10.50
C LEU A 84 -5.53 -0.29 -9.43
N MET A 85 -5.84 0.51 -8.41
CA MET A 85 -4.94 0.73 -7.28
C MET A 85 -4.71 -0.57 -6.48
N LEU A 86 -5.75 -1.39 -6.29
CA LEU A 86 -5.62 -2.74 -5.73
C LEU A 86 -4.84 -3.67 -6.66
N ALA A 87 -5.00 -3.54 -7.98
CA ALA A 87 -4.19 -4.29 -8.93
C ALA A 87 -2.70 -3.91 -8.82
N VAL A 88 -2.37 -2.62 -8.71
CA VAL A 88 -0.99 -2.16 -8.46
C VAL A 88 -0.46 -2.71 -7.13
N HIS A 89 -1.29 -2.80 -6.10
CA HIS A 89 -0.96 -3.46 -4.84
C HIS A 89 -0.55 -4.94 -5.03
N GLU A 90 -1.35 -5.74 -5.72
CA GLU A 90 -1.00 -7.14 -6.00
C GLU A 90 0.27 -7.27 -6.86
N ILE A 91 0.46 -6.36 -7.83
CA ILE A 91 1.65 -6.31 -8.67
C ILE A 91 2.90 -5.96 -7.84
N ALA A 92 2.78 -5.14 -6.78
CA ALA A 92 3.88 -4.84 -5.87
C ALA A 92 4.44 -6.12 -5.21
N HIS A 93 3.57 -7.08 -4.91
CA HIS A 93 3.92 -8.40 -4.42
C HIS A 93 4.47 -9.36 -5.49
N ASN A 94 4.53 -8.93 -6.75
CA ASN A 94 4.88 -9.74 -7.94
C ASN A 94 3.85 -10.85 -8.26
N LEU A 95 2.58 -10.61 -7.96
CA LEU A 95 1.52 -11.60 -8.17
C LEU A 95 0.84 -11.49 -9.55
N ALA A 96 1.37 -10.71 -10.50
CA ALA A 96 0.83 -10.71 -11.87
C ALA A 96 1.45 -11.81 -12.76
N PHE A 97 2.76 -11.99 -12.65
CA PHE A 97 3.52 -13.00 -13.42
C PHE A 97 4.31 -13.96 -12.54
N GLY A 98 4.11 -13.88 -11.22
CA GLY A 98 4.87 -14.60 -10.21
C GLY A 98 6.24 -13.98 -9.92
N HIS A 99 6.88 -14.47 -8.85
CA HIS A 99 8.17 -13.97 -8.36
C HIS A 99 9.35 -14.19 -9.32
N ALA A 100 9.26 -15.17 -10.22
CA ALA A 100 10.31 -15.48 -11.19
C ALA A 100 10.47 -14.40 -12.28
N ARG A 101 9.49 -13.50 -12.46
CA ARG A 101 9.49 -12.49 -13.53
C ARG A 101 9.30 -11.07 -12.97
N PRO A 102 10.25 -10.56 -12.16
CA PRO A 102 10.09 -9.26 -11.50
C PRO A 102 9.99 -8.09 -12.49
N MET A 103 10.70 -8.15 -13.61
CA MET A 103 10.65 -7.10 -14.65
C MET A 103 9.30 -7.05 -15.37
N ALA A 104 8.70 -8.21 -15.66
CA ALA A 104 7.35 -8.26 -16.24
C ALA A 104 6.31 -7.64 -15.30
N ASN A 105 6.40 -7.93 -14.00
CA ASN A 105 5.54 -7.30 -13.00
C ASN A 105 5.74 -5.78 -12.95
N ARG A 106 6.98 -5.27 -12.99
CA ARG A 106 7.25 -3.83 -12.99
C ARG A 106 6.67 -3.14 -14.22
N LEU A 107 6.91 -3.68 -15.40
CA LEU A 107 6.41 -3.11 -16.65
C LEU A 107 4.88 -3.10 -16.71
N PHE A 108 4.26 -4.17 -16.23
CA PHE A 108 2.81 -4.25 -16.11
C PHE A 108 2.25 -3.31 -15.02
N GLY A 109 3.00 -3.09 -13.95
CA GLY A 109 2.68 -2.06 -12.95
C GLY A 109 2.63 -0.67 -13.55
N PHE A 110 3.57 -0.30 -14.42
CA PHE A 110 3.52 0.96 -15.16
C PHE A 110 2.27 1.05 -16.04
N PHE A 111 1.94 -0.03 -16.75
CA PHE A 111 0.77 -0.09 -17.60
C PHE A 111 -0.54 0.09 -16.80
N CYS A 112 -0.70 -0.64 -15.69
CA CYS A 112 -1.85 -0.51 -14.78
C CYS A 112 -1.97 0.86 -14.12
N ASN A 113 -0.87 1.60 -14.03
CA ASN A 113 -0.82 2.93 -13.44
C ASN A 113 -1.21 4.03 -14.44
N LEU A 114 -1.27 3.76 -15.75
CA LEU A 114 -1.57 4.79 -16.77
C LEU A 114 -2.90 5.54 -16.49
N PRO A 115 -4.03 4.87 -16.19
CA PRO A 115 -5.30 5.57 -15.96
C PRO A 115 -5.34 6.40 -14.68
N ILE A 116 -4.42 6.17 -13.74
CA ILE A 116 -4.34 6.89 -12.47
C ILE A 116 -3.73 8.29 -12.67
N GLY A 117 -2.90 8.47 -13.71
CA GLY A 117 -2.31 9.77 -14.05
C GLY A 117 -1.16 10.24 -13.15
N LEU A 118 -0.85 9.52 -12.07
CA LEU A 118 0.25 9.81 -11.15
C LEU A 118 1.23 8.63 -11.09
N PRO A 119 2.54 8.82 -11.34
CA PRO A 119 3.51 7.72 -11.43
C PRO A 119 3.84 7.13 -10.04
N MET A 120 2.95 6.29 -9.50
CA MET A 120 3.06 5.76 -8.14
C MET A 120 3.53 4.31 -8.06
N SER A 121 3.37 3.49 -9.11
CA SER A 121 3.60 2.03 -9.06
C SER A 121 4.92 1.58 -8.41
N ILE A 122 6.05 2.23 -8.71
CA ILE A 122 7.37 1.82 -8.19
C ILE A 122 7.59 2.29 -6.75
N SER A 123 7.26 3.54 -6.47
CA SER A 123 7.35 4.11 -5.12
C SER A 123 6.42 3.35 -4.18
N PHE A 124 5.18 3.10 -4.61
CA PHE A 124 4.22 2.28 -3.89
C PHE A 124 4.81 0.91 -3.58
N LYS A 125 5.36 0.20 -4.57
CA LYS A 125 5.98 -1.11 -4.33
C LYS A 125 7.08 -1.08 -3.27
N LYS A 126 7.93 -0.05 -3.26
CA LYS A 126 8.99 0.08 -2.25
C LYS A 126 8.38 0.22 -0.84
N TYR A 127 7.57 1.25 -0.63
CA TYR A 127 7.03 1.59 0.69
C TYR A 127 6.02 0.56 1.19
N HIS A 128 5.23 -0.03 0.30
CA HIS A 128 4.29 -1.09 0.63
C HIS A 128 4.98 -2.37 1.13
N LEU A 129 6.08 -2.78 0.50
CA LEU A 129 6.87 -3.92 0.97
C LEU A 129 7.58 -3.62 2.29
N GLU A 130 7.96 -2.35 2.52
CA GLU A 130 8.53 -1.88 3.78
C GLU A 130 7.49 -1.92 4.91
N HIS A 131 6.28 -1.41 4.66
CA HIS A 131 5.12 -1.53 5.55
C HIS A 131 4.89 -2.99 5.97
N HIS A 132 4.77 -3.92 5.02
CA HIS A 132 4.57 -5.33 5.37
C HIS A 132 5.73 -5.97 6.14
N ARG A 133 6.94 -5.45 5.97
CA ARG A 133 8.13 -5.96 6.67
C ARG A 133 8.23 -5.42 8.09
N TYR A 134 7.89 -4.16 8.29
CA TYR A 134 8.03 -3.41 9.54
C TYR A 134 6.67 -2.94 10.08
N GLN A 135 5.63 -3.72 9.86
CA GLN A 135 4.26 -3.34 10.20
C GLN A 135 4.13 -2.97 11.69
N GLY A 136 3.65 -1.76 11.98
CA GLY A 136 3.53 -1.24 13.34
C GLY A 136 4.78 -0.53 13.87
N ASP A 137 5.86 -0.43 13.09
CA ASP A 137 7.09 0.30 13.45
C ASP A 137 6.94 1.80 13.18
N GLU A 138 7.24 2.63 14.18
CA GLU A 138 6.97 4.07 14.13
C GLU A 138 7.81 4.85 13.10
N VAL A 139 8.97 4.32 12.70
CA VAL A 139 9.90 4.98 11.80
C VAL A 139 9.80 4.41 10.39
N ALA A 140 9.72 3.08 10.29
CA ALA A 140 9.78 2.38 9.01
C ALA A 140 8.41 2.16 8.35
N ASP A 141 7.32 2.12 9.13
CA ASP A 141 5.98 1.92 8.59
C ASP A 141 5.38 3.24 8.11
N THR A 142 5.37 3.43 6.79
CA THR A 142 4.80 4.64 6.17
C THR A 142 3.27 4.71 6.21
N ASP A 143 2.58 3.66 6.63
CA ASP A 143 1.11 3.67 6.70
C ASP A 143 0.60 4.21 8.04
N ILE A 144 1.49 4.29 9.03
CA ILE A 144 1.21 4.86 10.35
C ILE A 144 1.11 6.39 10.26
N PRO A 145 0.08 7.02 10.86
CA PRO A 145 0.00 8.47 11.00
C PRO A 145 1.23 9.02 11.72
N THR A 146 1.73 10.17 11.26
CA THR A 146 2.75 10.88 12.04
C THR A 146 2.17 11.40 13.36
N TYR A 147 3.03 11.64 14.35
CA TYR A 147 2.59 12.24 15.62
C TYR A 147 1.91 13.61 15.43
N LEU A 148 2.34 14.37 14.42
CA LEU A 148 1.70 15.64 14.04
C LEU A 148 0.26 15.41 13.54
N GLU A 149 0.06 14.45 12.63
CA GLU A 149 -1.28 14.08 12.14
C GLU A 149 -2.18 13.63 13.30
N ALA A 150 -1.67 12.76 14.18
CA ALA A 150 -2.42 12.26 15.33
C ALA A 150 -2.85 13.38 16.31
N LYS A 151 -2.00 14.39 16.51
CA LYS A 151 -2.34 15.57 17.33
C LYS A 151 -3.31 16.53 16.64
N LEU A 152 -3.11 16.77 15.34
CA LEU A 152 -3.93 17.73 14.58
C LEU A 152 -5.36 17.21 14.39
N PHE A 153 -5.54 15.89 14.23
CA PHE A 153 -6.82 15.28 13.90
C PHE A 153 -7.41 14.47 15.07
N CYS A 154 -7.53 15.10 16.24
CA CYS A 154 -8.02 14.47 17.48
C CYS A 154 -9.52 14.65 17.76
N THR A 155 -10.24 15.43 16.96
CA THR A 155 -11.70 15.65 17.08
C THR A 155 -12.48 14.87 16.03
N THR A 156 -13.78 14.65 16.22
CA THR A 156 -14.63 13.98 15.21
C THR A 156 -14.53 14.64 13.83
N TRP A 157 -14.55 15.97 13.78
CA TRP A 157 -14.43 16.70 12.52
C TRP A 157 -13.01 16.66 11.95
N GLY A 158 -11.98 16.75 12.81
CA GLY A 158 -10.60 16.55 12.39
C GLY A 158 -10.38 15.16 11.77
N LYS A 159 -10.90 14.10 12.39
CA LYS A 159 -10.82 12.73 11.87
C LYS A 159 -11.51 12.60 10.51
N PHE A 160 -12.66 13.23 10.31
CA PHE A 160 -13.31 13.26 9.01
C PHE A 160 -12.43 13.92 7.95
N CYS A 161 -11.90 15.12 8.23
CA CYS A 161 -10.98 15.80 7.32
C CYS A 161 -9.75 14.95 7.04
N TRP A 162 -9.23 14.23 8.04
CA TRP A 162 -8.09 13.35 7.87
C TRP A 162 -8.38 12.18 6.92
N VAL A 163 -9.56 11.55 7.02
CA VAL A 163 -9.98 10.47 6.11
C VAL A 163 -10.11 10.98 4.67
N VAL A 164 -10.71 12.16 4.47
CA VAL A 164 -10.86 12.75 3.13
C VAL A 164 -9.50 13.10 2.52
N LEU A 165 -8.56 13.55 3.33
CA LEU A 165 -7.20 13.92 2.92
C LEU A 165 -6.19 12.77 2.98
N GLN A 166 -6.64 11.55 3.27
CA GLN A 166 -5.74 10.40 3.43
C GLN A 166 -4.86 10.15 2.18
N PRO A 167 -5.37 10.23 0.93
CA PRO A 167 -4.52 10.08 -0.25
C PRO A 167 -3.41 11.14 -0.33
N PHE A 168 -3.70 12.37 0.13
CA PHE A 168 -2.72 13.44 0.19
C PHE A 168 -1.62 13.10 1.21
N PHE A 169 -1.98 12.69 2.43
CA PHE A 169 -0.97 12.32 3.43
C PHE A 169 -0.09 11.15 2.98
N TYR A 170 -0.66 10.15 2.31
CA TYR A 170 0.10 9.01 1.79
C TYR A 170 1.16 9.40 0.75
N ILE A 171 0.92 10.44 -0.04
CA ILE A 171 1.90 10.96 -0.99
C ILE A 171 3.07 11.65 -0.28
N PHE A 172 2.78 12.45 0.75
CA PHE A 172 3.78 13.29 1.41
C PHE A 172 4.48 12.63 2.60
N ARG A 173 3.87 11.65 3.26
CA ARG A 173 4.44 11.01 4.46
C ARG A 173 5.80 10.36 4.21
N PRO A 174 6.02 9.65 3.08
CA PRO A 174 7.33 9.11 2.76
C PRO A 174 8.41 10.18 2.66
N LEU A 175 8.10 11.43 2.29
CA LEU A 175 9.08 12.52 2.23
C LEU A 175 9.56 12.98 3.61
N HIS A 176 8.72 12.83 4.63
CA HIS A 176 9.04 13.21 6.00
C HIS A 176 9.81 12.11 6.72
N LEU A 177 9.45 10.84 6.47
CA LEU A 177 10.11 9.67 7.04
C LEU A 177 11.42 9.30 6.32
N ALA A 178 11.53 9.59 5.02
CA ALA A 178 12.75 9.33 4.23
C ALA A 178 13.99 10.11 4.73
N LYS A 179 13.84 11.10 5.61
CA LYS A 179 14.99 11.75 6.25
C LYS A 179 15.87 10.80 7.06
N LEU A 180 15.41 9.60 7.42
CA LEU A 180 16.23 8.60 8.15
C LEU A 180 16.85 7.49 7.29
N LEU A 181 16.51 7.37 6.00
CA LEU A 181 16.89 6.22 5.16
C LEU A 181 17.38 6.63 3.76
N PHE A 182 18.10 7.73 3.64
CA PHE A 182 19.03 7.89 2.51
C PHE A 182 20.34 7.16 2.87
N PRO A 183 20.59 5.91 2.44
CA PRO A 183 21.96 5.56 2.14
C PRO A 183 22.36 6.48 0.99
N VAL A 184 23.33 7.36 1.25
CA VAL A 184 24.10 8.03 0.21
C VAL A 184 24.49 6.96 -0.81
N PRO A 185 24.27 7.18 -2.12
CA PRO A 185 24.66 6.21 -3.14
C PRO A 185 26.18 6.17 -3.16
N HIS A 186 26.75 5.21 -2.47
CA HIS A 186 28.07 4.72 -2.78
C HIS A 186 27.86 3.58 -3.77
N ASP A 187 28.38 3.80 -4.98
CA ASP A 187 28.87 2.79 -5.92
C ASP A 187 28.06 2.66 -7.22
N SER A 188 28.69 3.17 -8.27
CA SER A 188 28.26 3.27 -9.66
C SER A 188 28.25 1.93 -10.40
N ASN A 189 27.72 0.86 -9.82
CA ASN A 189 27.55 -0.42 -10.51
C ASN A 189 26.13 -0.95 -10.33
N THR A 190 25.25 -0.40 -11.16
CA THR A 190 23.95 -0.99 -11.47
C THR A 190 24.21 -2.23 -12.33
N PHE A 191 24.31 -3.43 -11.75
CA PHE A 191 24.00 -4.75 -12.37
C PHE A 191 24.44 -5.87 -11.42
N SER A 192 23.51 -6.78 -11.06
CA SER A 192 23.69 -7.92 -10.12
C SER A 192 23.85 -7.48 -8.66
N PHE A 193 23.02 -7.87 -7.69
CA PHE A 193 22.90 -9.24 -7.20
C PHE A 193 21.49 -9.54 -6.67
N ILE A 194 20.88 -10.58 -7.25
CA ILE A 194 19.97 -11.50 -6.56
C ILE A 194 20.89 -12.58 -5.97
N ILE A 195 21.20 -12.51 -4.68
CA ILE A 195 21.61 -13.65 -3.84
C ILE A 195 20.94 -13.43 -2.47
N PRO A 196 20.29 -14.46 -1.88
CA PRO A 196 19.39 -14.28 -0.76
C PRO A 196 20.17 -13.91 0.50
N CYS A 197 19.83 -12.77 1.11
CA CYS A 197 20.22 -12.53 2.49
C CYS A 197 19.65 -13.69 3.33
N PRO A 198 20.49 -14.42 4.07
CA PRO A 198 20.05 -15.57 4.83
C PRO A 198 18.99 -15.12 5.82
N MET A 199 17.94 -15.92 5.85
CA MET A 199 16.75 -15.82 6.69
C MET A 199 17.13 -15.77 8.18
N LYS A 200 17.64 -14.64 8.69
CA LYS A 200 17.70 -14.37 10.14
C LYS A 200 16.38 -13.75 10.57
N ARG A 201 15.48 -14.64 10.96
CA ARG A 201 14.22 -14.40 11.70
C ARG A 201 14.46 -13.85 13.11
N ASN A 202 15.32 -12.85 13.27
CA ASN A 202 15.47 -12.20 14.57
C ASN A 202 14.96 -10.77 14.45
N LYS A 203 13.63 -10.62 14.59
CA LYS A 203 13.04 -9.38 15.10
C LYS A 203 13.76 -9.08 16.43
N CYS A 204 14.32 -7.89 16.59
CA CYS A 204 15.02 -7.52 17.82
C CYS A 204 14.05 -7.65 19.02
N PRO A 205 14.39 -8.43 20.06
CA PRO A 205 13.57 -8.48 21.26
C PRO A 205 13.52 -7.09 21.91
N GLY A 206 12.32 -6.53 22.08
CA GLY A 206 12.10 -5.23 22.72
C GLY A 206 11.50 -4.13 21.84
N MET A 207 11.25 -4.36 20.54
CA MET A 207 10.51 -3.40 19.70
C MET A 207 9.05 -3.29 20.17
N LYS A 208 8.61 -2.05 20.43
CA LYS A 208 7.21 -1.70 20.65
C LYS A 208 6.54 -1.56 19.29
N TYR A 209 5.38 -2.18 19.12
CA TYR A 209 4.57 -2.06 17.91
C TYR A 209 3.34 -1.23 18.21
N MET A 210 3.00 -0.34 17.28
CA MET A 210 1.81 0.48 17.40
C MET A 210 0.58 -0.32 16.95
N THR A 211 -0.39 -0.54 17.84
CA THR A 211 -1.53 -1.43 17.53
C THR A 211 -2.81 -0.70 17.18
N SER A 212 -2.92 0.58 17.52
CA SER A 212 -4.12 1.34 17.21
C SER A 212 -3.89 2.86 17.29
N PHE A 213 -4.65 3.60 16.49
CA PHE A 213 -4.94 5.01 16.77
C PHE A 213 -5.54 5.10 18.18
N PRO A 214 -5.29 6.18 18.94
CA PRO A 214 -5.90 6.36 20.25
C PRO A 214 -7.39 6.02 20.27
N GLY A 215 -7.68 4.83 20.80
CA GLY A 215 -9.03 4.29 20.93
C GLY A 215 -9.84 5.14 21.89
N THR A 216 -11.12 5.25 21.57
CA THR A 216 -12.21 5.78 22.40
C THR A 216 -12.30 5.05 23.73
#